data_AF-A0A955Q5D6-F1
#
_entry.id   AF-A0A955Q5D6-F1
#
_cell.length_a   1.000
_cell.length_b   1.000
_cell.length_c   1.000
_cell.angle_alpha   90.00
_cell.angle_beta   90.00
_cell.angle_gamma   90.00
#
_symmetry.space_group_name_H-M   'P 1'
#
loop_
_entity.id
_entity.type
_entity.pdbx_description
1 polymer ?
#
loop_
_entity_poly.entity_id
_entity_poly.type
_entity_poly.pdbx_seq_one_letter_code
_entity_poly.pdbx_strand_id
1 'polypeptide(L)'
;NELNQMQRWLERLEGRLNGLSQHYNLSLQNSTNNRLRILTVISAIFMPLTLIAGIYGMNFPNMPELQIPYGYFILLGLMAVIGGGLGIFFYVRGWFD
;
A
#
# COMPACT_ATOMS: atom_id res chain seq x y z
N ASN A 1 -47.42 26.34 -16.99
CA ASN A 1 -46.05 26.37 -17.58
C ASN A 1 -44.95 26.72 -16.59
N GLU A 2 -45.19 27.53 -15.56
CA GLU A 2 -44.17 27.88 -14.55
C GLU A 2 -43.87 26.76 -13.56
N LEU A 3 -44.88 26.00 -13.12
CA LEU A 3 -44.69 24.83 -12.26
C LEU A 3 -43.77 23.78 -12.89
N ASN A 4 -43.91 23.52 -14.20
CA ASN A 4 -43.01 22.62 -14.93
C ASN A 4 -41.58 23.18 -15.05
N GLN A 5 -41.42 24.51 -15.10
CA GLN A 5 -40.08 25.13 -15.10
C GLN A 5 -39.42 24.99 -13.72
N MET A 6 -40.21 25.12 -12.65
CA MET A 6 -39.77 24.96 -11.27
C MET A 6 -39.40 23.51 -10.95
N GLN A 7 -40.20 22.54 -11.42
CA GLN A 7 -39.86 21.11 -11.33
C GLN A 7 -38.54 20.80 -12.04
N ARG A 8 -38.37 21.27 -13.28
CA ARG A 8 -37.09 21.11 -14.00
C ARG A 8 -35.91 21.77 -13.29
N TRP A 9 -36.12 22.85 -12.53
CA TRP A 9 -35.08 23.47 -11.71
C TRP A 9 -34.72 22.59 -10.51
N LEU A 10 -35.71 22.00 -9.84
CA LEU A 10 -35.49 21.08 -8.72
C LEU A 10 -34.76 19.82 -9.19
N GLU A 11 -35.16 19.21 -10.32
CA GLU A 11 -34.46 18.07 -10.91
C GLU A 11 -33.01 18.40 -11.25
N ARG A 12 -32.75 19.59 -11.79
CA ARG A 12 -31.37 20.05 -12.04
C ARG A 12 -30.59 20.27 -10.75
N LEU A 13 -31.21 20.80 -9.71
CA LEU A 13 -30.55 21.01 -8.41
C LEU A 13 -30.24 19.67 -7.74
N GLU A 14 -31.17 18.74 -7.74
CA GLU A 14 -30.98 17.38 -7.24
C GLU A 14 -29.85 16.67 -8.01
N GLY A 15 -29.85 16.75 -9.34
CA GLY A 15 -28.77 16.22 -10.17
C GLY A 15 -27.40 16.82 -9.83
N ARG A 16 -27.33 18.12 -9.55
CA ARG A 16 -26.09 18.79 -9.13
C ARG A 16 -25.65 18.38 -7.72
N LEU A 17 -26.58 18.23 -6.77
CA LEU A 17 -26.29 17.76 -5.42
C LEU A 17 -25.78 16.32 -5.43
N ASN A 18 -26.41 15.45 -6.22
CA ASN A 18 -25.96 14.08 -6.43
C ASN A 18 -24.56 14.05 -7.07
N GLY A 19 -24.30 14.91 -8.06
CA GLY A 19 -22.97 15.06 -8.66
C GLY A 19 -21.90 15.52 -7.67
N LEU A 20 -22.22 16.47 -6.78
CA LEU A 20 -21.31 16.95 -5.73
C LEU A 20 -21.04 15.88 -4.67
N SER A 21 -22.10 15.21 -4.19
CA SER A 21 -21.99 14.08 -3.25
C SER A 21 -21.12 12.97 -3.84
N GLN A 22 -21.34 12.63 -5.12
CA GLN A 22 -20.54 11.66 -5.84
C GLN A 22 -19.07 12.08 -5.92
N HIS A 23 -18.79 13.34 -6.28
CA HIS A 23 -17.43 13.86 -6.33
C HIS A 23 -16.74 13.81 -4.96
N TYR A 24 -17.46 14.17 -3.89
CA TYR A 24 -16.97 14.08 -2.52
C TYR A 24 -16.63 12.64 -2.12
N ASN A 25 -17.54 11.69 -2.40
CA ASN A 25 -17.30 10.27 -2.15
C ASN A 25 -16.11 9.73 -2.94
N LEU A 26 -15.91 10.16 -4.19
CA LEU A 26 -14.74 9.81 -4.99
C LEU A 26 -13.46 10.37 -4.37
N SER A 27 -13.47 11.61 -3.89
CA SER A 27 -12.33 12.21 -3.19
C SER A 27 -11.95 11.46 -1.91
N LEU A 28 -12.95 11.05 -1.12
CA LEU A 28 -12.74 10.22 0.07
C LEU A 28 -12.16 8.85 -0.26
N GLN A 29 -12.68 8.21 -1.32
CA GLN A 29 -12.16 6.93 -1.81
C GLN A 29 -10.72 7.07 -2.30
N ASN A 30 -10.37 8.13 -3.03
CA ASN A 30 -8.99 8.38 -3.47
C ASN A 30 -8.03 8.52 -2.28
N SER A 31 -8.43 9.25 -1.25
CA SER A 31 -7.62 9.41 -0.03
C SER A 31 -7.46 8.09 0.72
N THR A 32 -8.52 7.29 0.80
CA THR A 32 -8.49 5.95 1.41
C THR A 32 -7.61 4.99 0.62
N ASN A 33 -7.75 4.97 -0.71
CA ASN A 33 -6.93 4.17 -1.61
C ASN A 33 -5.46 4.52 -1.49
N ASN A 34 -5.13 5.81 -1.37
CA ASN A 34 -3.74 6.23 -1.17
C ASN A 34 -3.18 5.73 0.18
N ARG A 35 -3.96 5.81 1.26
CA ARG A 35 -3.56 5.25 2.56
C ARG A 35 -3.32 3.74 2.46
N LEU A 36 -4.27 3.00 1.88
CA LEU A 36 -4.12 1.55 1.69
C LEU A 36 -2.91 1.21 0.84
N ARG A 37 -2.65 1.95 -0.23
CA ARG A 37 -1.46 1.81 -1.09
C ARG A 37 -0.18 1.88 -0.27
N ILE A 38 -0.03 2.88 0.59
CA ILE A 38 1.14 3.04 1.46
C ILE A 38 1.27 1.84 2.42
N LEU A 39 0.18 1.44 3.08
CA LEU A 39 0.17 0.30 3.99
C LEU A 39 0.56 -1.00 3.28
N THR A 40 0.07 -1.22 2.06
CA THR A 40 0.40 -2.39 1.24
C THR A 40 1.87 -2.39 0.84
N VAL A 41 2.45 -1.26 0.43
CA VAL A 41 3.87 -1.16 0.08
C VAL A 41 4.74 -1.51 1.29
N ILE A 42 4.43 -0.92 2.46
CA ILE A 42 5.12 -1.25 3.71
C ILE A 42 5.00 -2.76 3.98
N SER A 43 3.79 -3.31 3.95
CA SER A 43 3.55 -4.73 4.24
C SER A 43 4.27 -5.67 3.27
N ALA A 44 4.32 -5.33 1.97
CA ALA A 44 5.00 -6.11 0.95
C ALA A 44 6.52 -6.15 1.15
N ILE A 45 7.12 -5.10 1.72
CA ILE A 45 8.53 -5.08 2.11
C ILE A 45 8.74 -5.89 3.38
N PHE A 46 7.89 -5.71 4.39
CA PHE A 46 8.04 -6.39 5.68
C PHE A 46 7.75 -7.90 5.62
N MET A 47 6.86 -8.36 4.76
CA MET A 47 6.47 -9.78 4.67
C MET A 47 7.65 -10.73 4.39
N PRO A 48 8.48 -10.54 3.33
CA PRO A 48 9.64 -11.40 3.10
C PRO A 48 10.71 -11.24 4.19
N LEU A 49 10.93 -10.01 4.69
CA LEU A 49 11.89 -9.76 5.78
C LEU A 49 11.49 -10.49 7.06
N THR A 50 10.20 -10.44 7.41
CA THR A 50 9.64 -11.10 8.60
C THR A 50 9.66 -12.62 8.44
N LEU A 51 9.42 -13.14 7.23
CA LEU A 51 9.53 -14.57 6.95
C LEU A 51 10.95 -15.07 7.20
N ILE A 52 11.96 -14.37 6.67
CA ILE A 52 13.37 -14.72 6.88
C ILE A 52 13.70 -14.61 8.38
N ALA A 53 13.34 -13.50 9.04
CA ALA A 53 13.56 -13.34 10.48
C ALA A 53 12.85 -14.42 11.32
N GLY A 54 11.65 -14.86 10.92
CA GLY A 54 10.90 -15.94 11.58
C GLY A 54 11.56 -17.30 11.40
N ILE A 55 11.98 -17.65 10.19
CA ILE A 55 12.73 -18.89 9.90
C ILE A 55 14.03 -18.93 10.71
N TYR A 56 14.77 -17.82 10.75
CA TYR A 56 16.03 -17.71 11.50
C TYR A 56 15.84 -17.55 13.02
N GLY A 57 14.66 -17.09 13.46
CA GLY A 57 14.28 -16.97 14.87
C GLY A 57 13.79 -18.29 15.48
N MET A 58 13.39 -19.25 14.65
CA MET A 58 13.23 -20.64 15.05
C MET A 58 14.63 -21.17 15.39
N ASN A 59 14.94 -21.32 16.68
CA ASN A 59 16.24 -21.77 17.22
C ASN A 59 16.60 -23.20 16.78
N PHE A 60 16.80 -23.45 15.48
CA PHE A 60 17.25 -24.74 14.97
C PHE A 60 18.71 -24.95 15.40
N PRO A 61 19.03 -26.03 16.14
CA PRO A 61 20.37 -26.28 16.66
C PRO A 61 21.44 -26.50 15.59
N ASN A 62 21.04 -26.72 14.34
CA ASN A 62 21.92 -27.14 13.26
C ASN A 62 21.51 -26.45 11.95
N MET A 63 21.68 -25.12 11.86
CA MET A 63 21.62 -24.40 10.58
C MET A 63 23.02 -24.44 9.93
N PRO A 64 23.25 -25.28 8.90
CA PRO A 64 24.57 -25.40 8.26
C PRO A 64 25.06 -24.06 7.65
N GLU A 65 24.17 -23.15 7.22
CA GLU A 65 24.55 -21.81 6.75
C GLU A 65 25.05 -20.85 7.85
N LEU A 66 24.78 -21.13 9.14
CA LEU A 66 25.19 -20.28 10.27
C LEU A 66 26.58 -20.63 10.83
N GLN A 67 27.13 -21.79 10.44
CA GLN A 67 28.50 -22.20 10.80
C GLN A 67 29.57 -21.43 10.01
N ILE A 68 29.17 -20.68 8.99
CA ILE A 68 30.04 -19.79 8.24
C ILE A 68 30.29 -18.54 9.12
N PRO A 69 31.55 -18.12 9.37
CA PRO A 69 31.86 -16.99 10.26
C PRO A 69 31.18 -15.66 9.88
N TYR A 70 30.71 -15.54 8.64
CA TYR A 70 30.00 -14.36 8.13
C TYR A 70 28.53 -14.61 7.75
N GLY A 71 27.96 -15.78 8.07
CA GLY A 71 26.59 -16.14 7.67
C GLY A 71 25.53 -15.15 8.15
N TYR A 72 25.68 -14.64 9.39
CA TYR A 72 24.81 -13.59 9.93
C TYR A 72 24.87 -12.27 9.15
N PHE A 73 26.08 -11.83 8.76
CA PHE A 73 26.27 -10.62 7.97
C PHE A 73 25.77 -10.77 6.53
N ILE A 74 25.95 -11.95 5.93
CA ILE A 74 25.42 -12.27 4.59
C ILE A 74 23.89 -12.24 4.61
N LEU A 75 23.26 -12.80 5.65
CA LEU A 75 21.81 -12.77 5.81
C LEU A 75 21.27 -11.35 5.95
N LEU A 76 21.92 -10.53 6.80
CA LEU A 76 21.56 -9.12 6.95
C LEU A 76 21.74 -8.36 5.63
N GLY A 77 22.81 -8.63 4.88
CA GLY A 77 23.03 -8.09 3.54
C GLY A 77 21.92 -8.49 2.58
N LEU A 78 21.51 -9.76 2.59
CA LEU A 78 20.41 -10.26 1.76
C LEU A 78 19.08 -9.60 2.13
N MET A 79 18.76 -9.47 3.42
CA MET A 79 17.57 -8.76 3.89
C MET A 79 17.57 -7.29 3.46
N ALA A 80 18.73 -6.62 3.57
CA ALA A 80 18.89 -5.22 3.16
C ALA A 80 18.75 -5.05 1.64
N VAL A 81 19.29 -5.98 0.84
CA VAL A 81 19.16 -5.99 -0.62
C VAL A 81 17.71 -6.25 -1.04
N ILE A 82 17.02 -7.18 -0.40
CA ILE A 82 15.60 -7.48 -0.70
C ILE A 82 14.72 -6.29 -0.30
N GLY A 83 14.87 -5.77 0.92
CA GLY A 83 14.08 -4.65 1.42
C GLY A 83 14.34 -3.37 0.63
N GLY A 84 15.61 -3.06 0.38
CA GLY A 84 16.03 -1.91 -0.44
C GLY A 84 15.60 -2.07 -1.90
N GLY A 85 15.77 -3.25 -2.49
CA GLY A 85 15.36 -3.55 -3.86
C GLY A 85 13.86 -3.41 -4.07
N LEU A 86 13.04 -3.93 -3.15
CA LEU A 86 11.60 -3.74 -3.17
C LEU A 86 11.22 -2.26 -2.95
N GLY A 87 11.88 -1.58 -2.01
CA GLY A 87 11.66 -0.15 -1.78
C GLY A 87 11.92 0.70 -3.03
N ILE A 88 13.06 0.48 -3.69
CA ILE A 88 13.42 1.16 -4.95
C ILE A 88 12.43 0.80 -6.06
N PHE A 89 12.06 -0.48 -6.18
CA PHE A 89 11.10 -0.92 -7.19
C PHE A 89 9.73 -0.24 -7.05
N PHE A 90 9.22 -0.12 -5.82
CA PHE A 90 7.97 0.60 -5.55
C PHE A 90 8.11 2.11 -5.75
N TYR A 91 9.26 2.70 -5.40
CA TYR A 91 9.55 4.10 -5.65
C TYR A 91 9.59 4.43 -7.16
N VAL A 92 10.29 3.63 -7.95
CA VAL A 92 10.40 3.80 -9.42
C VAL A 92 9.06 3.59 -10.13
N ARG A 93 8.20 2.72 -9.62
CA ARG A 93 6.84 2.54 -10.15
C ARG A 93 5.87 3.68 -9.80
N GLY A 94 6.32 4.75 -9.14
CA GLY A 94 5.47 5.88 -8.75
C GLY A 94 4.44 5.49 -7.70
N TRP A 95 4.73 4.52 -6.82
CA TRP A 95 3.81 4.11 -5.76
C TRP A 95 3.65 5.14 -4.63
N PHE A 96 4.55 6.12 -4.60
CA PHE A 96 4.58 7.21 -3.62
C PHE A 96 4.10 8.56 -4.17
N ASP A 97 3.64 8.60 -5.43
CA ASP A 97 2.97 9.77 -6.02
C ASP A 97 1.47 9.83 -5.66
#